data_AF-A0AAD2D696-F1
#
_entry.id   AF-A0AAD2D696-F1
#
_cell.length_a   1.000
_cell.length_b   1.000
_cell.length_c   1.000
_cell.angle_alpha   90.00
_cell.angle_beta   90.00
_cell.angle_gamma   90.00
#
_symmetry.space_group_name_H-M   'P 1'
#
loop_
_entity.id
_entity.type
_entity.pdbx_description
1 polymer ?
#
loop_
_entity_poly.entity_id
_entity_poly.type
_entity_poly.pdbx_seq_one_letter_code
_entity_poly.pdbx_strand_id
1 'polypeptide(L)'
;MSGTSGISRYYMVITIFFIFLAVMCIVFNSSYGGQVCGKDESTLTSMPATLIALYFVMAALSLIAALLLNRFLVKTPDDFASLGFCDKILGCTLKLIPGLQVLLHYIMAILIIIQWIQILLAGCSDSYGTNALILNCICTFFFCLIHCGGAYIKGIIYQDPFLYRPDEPETSCMGIMCRKLGP
;
A
#
# COMPACT_ATOMS: atom_id res chain seq x y z
N MET A 1 -3.57 12.96 21.88
CA MET A 1 -4.37 12.98 20.64
C MET A 1 -3.57 13.26 19.35
N SER A 2 -2.24 13.43 19.37
CA SER A 2 -1.47 13.80 18.15
C SER A 2 -1.11 12.63 17.23
N GLY A 3 -0.90 11.41 17.74
CA GLY A 3 -0.31 10.30 16.98
C GLY A 3 -1.18 9.74 15.84
N THR A 4 -2.49 9.68 16.04
CA THR A 4 -3.40 9.10 15.04
C THR A 4 -3.69 10.01 13.85
N SER A 5 -3.53 11.33 13.99
CA SER A 5 -3.53 12.26 12.85
C SER A 5 -2.34 12.01 11.90
N GLY A 6 -1.23 11.47 12.43
CA GLY A 6 -0.04 11.11 11.65
C GLY A 6 -0.27 9.90 10.75
N ILE A 7 -1.00 8.89 11.22
CA ILE A 7 -1.27 7.66 10.46
C ILE A 7 -2.19 7.94 9.26
N SER A 8 -3.25 8.74 9.47
CA SER A 8 -4.13 9.16 8.38
C SER A 8 -3.36 9.95 7.31
N ARG A 9 -2.51 10.90 7.72
CA ARG A 9 -1.63 11.65 6.81
C ARG A 9 -0.65 10.74 6.07
N TYR A 10 -0.09 9.73 6.74
CA TYR A 10 0.77 8.73 6.11
C TYR A 10 0.03 8.01 4.99
N TYR A 11 -1.18 7.48 5.25
CA TYR A 11 -1.97 6.82 4.22
C TYR A 11 -2.30 7.74 3.04
N MET A 12 -2.58 9.02 3.28
CA MET A 12 -2.79 10.01 2.21
C MET A 12 -1.53 10.23 1.37
N VAL A 13 -0.35 10.34 1.98
CA VAL A 13 0.92 10.48 1.26
C VAL A 13 1.23 9.22 0.45
N ILE A 14 1.01 8.04 1.03
CA ILE A 14 1.20 6.76 0.35
C ILE A 14 0.24 6.60 -0.84
N THR A 15 -1.03 7.05 -0.71
CA THR A 15 -1.96 7.13 -1.84
C THR A 15 -1.38 7.94 -2.99
N ILE A 16 -0.81 9.12 -2.72
CA ILE A 16 -0.21 9.98 -3.75
C ILE A 16 0.97 9.27 -4.41
N PHE A 17 1.84 8.58 -3.65
CA PHE A 17 2.96 7.82 -4.22
C PHE A 17 2.49 6.69 -5.12
N PHE A 18 1.47 5.94 -4.72
CA PHE A 18 0.93 4.89 -5.58
C PHE A 18 0.26 5.43 -6.84
N ILE A 19 -0.43 6.56 -6.77
CA ILE A 19 -0.96 7.24 -7.97
C ILE A 19 0.18 7.67 -8.89
N PHE A 20 1.23 8.28 -8.33
CA PHE A 20 2.40 8.69 -9.10
C PHE A 20 3.05 7.51 -9.82
N LEU A 21 3.25 6.37 -9.14
CA LEU A 21 3.80 5.16 -9.74
C LEU A 21 2.89 4.59 -10.83
N ALA A 22 1.57 4.57 -10.61
CA ALA A 22 0.61 4.14 -11.63
C ALA A 22 0.72 5.02 -12.88
N VAL A 23 0.79 6.35 -12.72
CA VAL A 23 0.94 7.29 -13.85
C VAL A 23 2.25 7.06 -14.59
N MET A 24 3.37 6.85 -13.88
CA MET A 24 4.65 6.55 -14.52
C MET A 24 4.59 5.25 -15.34
N CYS A 25 3.97 4.20 -14.80
CA CYS A 25 3.76 2.97 -15.55
C CYS A 25 2.80 3.15 -16.75
N ILE A 26 1.77 4.00 -16.64
CA ILE A 26 0.88 4.34 -17.78
C ILE A 26 1.67 5.04 -18.87
N VAL A 27 2.46 6.07 -18.53
CA VAL A 27 3.27 6.83 -19.50
C VAL A 27 4.23 5.88 -20.22
N PHE A 28 4.92 5.01 -19.47
CA PHE A 28 5.78 3.99 -20.05
C PHE A 28 5.00 3.04 -20.97
N ASN A 29 3.90 2.45 -20.48
CA ASN A 29 3.11 1.49 -21.25
C ASN A 29 2.49 2.11 -22.52
N SER A 30 2.09 3.38 -22.47
CA SER A 30 1.57 4.10 -23.65
C SER A 30 2.65 4.38 -24.69
N SER A 31 3.89 4.63 -24.26
CA SER A 31 5.01 4.96 -25.14
C SER A 31 5.70 3.71 -25.70
N TYR A 32 5.64 2.60 -24.96
CA TYR A 32 6.49 1.42 -25.19
C TYR A 32 5.76 0.07 -25.11
N GLY A 33 4.46 0.02 -24.77
CA GLY A 33 3.73 -1.22 -24.48
C GLY A 33 3.55 -2.19 -25.66
N GLY A 34 3.91 -1.77 -26.88
CA GLY A 34 3.96 -2.63 -28.07
C GLY A 34 5.38 -3.02 -28.50
N GLN A 35 6.41 -2.54 -27.80
CA GLN A 35 7.80 -2.86 -28.09
C GLN A 35 8.24 -4.05 -27.21
N VAL A 36 8.91 -5.00 -27.84
CA VAL A 36 9.39 -6.22 -27.18
C VAL A 36 10.90 -6.18 -27.12
N CYS A 37 11.43 -6.46 -25.94
CA CYS A 37 12.85 -6.65 -25.69
C CYS A 37 13.18 -8.14 -25.77
N GLY A 38 13.85 -8.57 -26.83
CA GLY A 38 14.24 -9.96 -27.07
C GLY A 38 13.25 -10.79 -27.91
N LYS A 39 13.54 -12.08 -28.10
CA LYS A 39 12.78 -13.01 -28.96
C LYS A 39 11.52 -13.62 -28.32
N ASP A 40 11.33 -13.46 -27.01
CA ASP A 40 10.17 -13.99 -26.28
C ASP A 40 9.13 -12.88 -26.03
N GLU A 41 8.06 -12.89 -26.83
CA GLU A 41 7.12 -11.78 -27.01
C GLU A 41 6.08 -11.58 -25.88
N SER A 42 5.94 -12.50 -24.91
CA SER A 42 4.69 -12.61 -24.16
C SER A 42 4.68 -12.09 -22.72
N THR A 43 5.84 -11.95 -22.05
CA THR A 43 5.86 -11.67 -20.59
C THR A 43 6.26 -10.25 -20.20
N LEU A 44 7.11 -9.57 -20.97
CA LEU A 44 7.53 -8.18 -20.68
C LEU A 44 6.43 -7.15 -21.00
N THR A 45 5.59 -7.43 -22.00
CA THR A 45 4.57 -6.50 -22.52
C THR A 45 3.34 -6.34 -21.62
N SER A 46 2.98 -7.37 -20.83
CA SER A 46 1.79 -7.34 -19.95
C SER A 46 2.09 -6.91 -18.50
N MET A 47 3.37 -6.89 -18.10
CA MET A 47 3.76 -6.60 -16.73
C MET A 47 3.53 -5.14 -16.30
N PRO A 48 3.83 -4.11 -17.13
CA PRO A 48 3.51 -2.73 -16.81
C PRO A 48 2.01 -2.51 -16.58
N ALA A 49 1.15 -3.12 -17.40
CA ALA A 49 -0.31 -3.07 -17.24
C ALA A 49 -0.76 -3.66 -15.89
N THR A 50 -0.16 -4.78 -15.48
CA THR A 50 -0.44 -5.42 -14.20
C THR A 50 -0.01 -4.54 -13.03
N LEU A 51 1.17 -3.92 -13.10
CA LEU A 51 1.66 -2.98 -12.10
C LEU A 51 0.77 -1.74 -11.98
N ILE A 52 0.28 -1.17 -13.10
CA ILE A 52 -0.68 -0.06 -13.09
C ILE A 52 -1.92 -0.41 -12.25
N ALA A 53 -2.53 -1.57 -12.50
CA ALA A 53 -3.71 -2.01 -11.78
C ALA A 53 -3.43 -2.18 -10.28
N LEU A 54 -2.32 -2.83 -9.93
CA LEU A 54 -1.92 -3.04 -8.53
C LEU A 54 -1.63 -1.71 -7.80
N TYR A 55 -0.96 -0.76 -8.46
CA TYR A 55 -0.72 0.57 -7.88
C TYR A 55 -2.03 1.32 -7.62
N PHE A 56 -3.00 1.28 -8.53
CA PHE A 56 -4.32 1.89 -8.28
C PHE A 56 -5.09 1.21 -7.14
N VAL A 57 -5.06 -0.13 -7.06
CA VAL A 57 -5.68 -0.85 -5.94
C VAL A 57 -5.02 -0.43 -4.61
N MET A 58 -3.69 -0.34 -4.57
CA MET A 58 -2.96 0.11 -3.39
C MET A 58 -3.28 1.55 -3.01
N ALA A 59 -3.42 2.44 -3.99
CA ALA A 59 -3.84 3.83 -3.77
C ALA A 59 -5.25 3.91 -3.19
N ALA A 60 -6.21 3.14 -3.75
CA ALA A 60 -7.59 3.08 -3.30
C ALA A 60 -7.69 2.52 -1.87
N LEU A 61 -7.01 1.42 -1.57
CA LEU A 61 -6.96 0.85 -0.22
C LEU A 61 -6.38 1.84 0.79
N SER A 62 -5.32 2.56 0.41
CA SER A 62 -4.70 3.58 1.27
C SER A 62 -5.64 4.76 1.53
N LEU A 63 -6.38 5.20 0.50
CA LEU A 63 -7.36 6.27 0.63
C LEU A 63 -8.53 5.86 1.53
N ILE A 64 -9.07 4.65 1.33
CA ILE A 64 -10.14 4.10 2.17
C ILE A 64 -9.66 4.01 3.63
N ALA A 65 -8.45 3.51 3.88
CA ALA A 65 -7.87 3.46 5.22
C ALA A 65 -7.79 4.86 5.86
N ALA A 66 -7.29 5.86 5.13
CA ALA A 66 -7.21 7.25 5.61
C ALA A 66 -8.59 7.81 5.97
N LEU A 67 -9.59 7.61 5.10
CA LEU A 67 -10.96 8.08 5.32
C LEU A 67 -11.62 7.40 6.52
N LEU A 68 -11.47 6.08 6.65
CA LEU A 68 -12.01 5.33 7.78
C LEU A 68 -11.32 5.73 9.08
N LEU A 69 -10.00 5.90 9.08
CA LEU A 69 -9.27 6.42 10.24
C LEU A 69 -9.82 7.79 10.63
N ASN A 70 -9.91 8.75 9.72
CA ASN A 70 -10.47 10.08 10.00
C ASN A 70 -11.89 10.01 10.58
N ARG A 71 -12.74 9.10 10.09
CA ARG A 71 -14.10 8.88 10.63
C ARG A 71 -14.08 8.37 12.06
N PHE A 72 -13.21 7.40 12.38
CA PHE A 72 -13.14 6.81 13.72
C PHE A 72 -12.36 7.68 14.71
N LEU A 73 -11.57 8.64 14.24
CA LEU A 73 -10.71 9.46 15.09
C LEU A 73 -11.43 10.44 16.00
N VAL A 74 -12.63 10.83 15.62
CA VAL A 74 -13.46 11.76 16.40
C VAL A 74 -14.38 11.05 17.39
N LYS A 75 -14.39 9.69 17.40
CA LYS A 75 -15.25 8.89 18.26
C LYS A 75 -14.60 8.61 19.61
N THR A 76 -15.37 8.78 20.67
CA THR A 76 -14.99 8.42 22.04
C THR A 76 -15.23 6.93 22.31
N PRO A 77 -14.65 6.34 23.37
CA PRO A 77 -14.91 4.95 23.74
C PRO A 77 -16.40 4.63 23.94
N ASP A 78 -17.21 5.59 24.41
CA ASP A 78 -18.65 5.44 24.57
C ASP A 78 -19.40 5.45 23.22
N ASP A 79 -18.89 6.19 22.22
CA ASP A 79 -19.39 6.12 20.85
C ASP A 79 -19.08 4.76 20.21
N PHE A 80 -17.93 4.15 20.55
CA PHE A 80 -17.62 2.78 20.14
C PHE A 80 -18.58 1.76 20.77
N ALA A 81 -19.06 2.05 21.99
CA ALA A 81 -20.00 1.21 22.72
C ALA A 81 -21.40 1.13 22.08
N SER A 82 -21.78 2.16 21.32
CA SER A 82 -23.10 2.33 20.70
C SER A 82 -23.08 2.17 19.18
N LEU A 83 -21.99 1.68 18.59
CA LEU A 83 -21.89 1.51 17.13
C LEU A 83 -22.96 0.56 16.59
N GLY A 84 -23.72 1.05 15.62
CA GLY A 84 -24.58 0.24 14.79
C GLY A 84 -23.81 -0.73 13.91
N PHE A 85 -24.51 -1.74 13.38
CA PHE A 85 -23.94 -2.81 12.57
C PHE A 85 -23.01 -2.33 11.44
N CYS A 86 -23.41 -1.31 10.69
CA CYS A 86 -22.61 -0.76 9.59
C CYS A 86 -21.26 -0.21 10.04
N ASP A 87 -21.20 0.49 11.18
CA ASP A 87 -19.94 1.01 11.70
C ASP A 87 -19.02 -0.11 12.20
N LYS A 88 -19.59 -1.22 12.71
CA LYS A 88 -18.80 -2.40 13.08
C LYS A 88 -18.13 -3.03 11.85
N ILE A 89 -18.87 -3.16 10.74
CA ILE A 89 -18.31 -3.63 9.46
C ILE A 89 -17.16 -2.74 9.02
N LEU A 90 -17.34 -1.42 9.05
CA LEU A 90 -16.29 -0.46 8.67
C LEU A 90 -15.03 -0.60 9.56
N GLY A 91 -15.22 -0.83 10.86
CA GLY A 91 -14.11 -1.13 11.78
C GLY A 91 -13.38 -2.42 11.45
N CYS A 92 -14.10 -3.49 11.09
CA CYS A 92 -13.50 -4.74 10.61
C CYS A 92 -12.73 -4.55 9.30
N THR A 93 -13.29 -3.79 8.35
CA THR A 93 -12.63 -3.44 7.09
C THR A 93 -11.30 -2.73 7.34
N LEU A 94 -11.26 -1.79 8.29
CA LEU A 94 -10.04 -1.07 8.64
C LEU A 94 -8.92 -1.99 9.18
N LYS A 95 -9.27 -3.11 9.84
CA LYS A 95 -8.30 -4.13 10.27
C LYS A 95 -7.81 -5.01 9.11
N LEU A 96 -8.65 -5.27 8.12
CA LEU A 96 -8.31 -6.13 6.97
C LEU A 96 -7.43 -5.43 5.94
N ILE A 97 -7.65 -4.12 5.73
CA ILE A 97 -6.94 -3.34 4.69
C ILE A 97 -5.41 -3.44 4.82
N PRO A 98 -4.78 -3.25 5.99
CA PRO A 98 -3.33 -3.35 6.11
C PRO A 98 -2.78 -4.74 5.71
N GLY A 99 -3.49 -5.82 6.08
CA GLY A 99 -3.11 -7.18 5.70
C GLY A 99 -3.16 -7.39 4.18
N LEU A 100 -4.22 -6.89 3.53
CA LEU A 100 -4.35 -6.94 2.08
C LEU A 100 -3.28 -6.11 1.38
N GLN A 101 -2.98 -4.91 1.89
CA GLN A 101 -1.92 -4.05 1.36
C GLN A 101 -0.55 -4.73 1.44
N VAL A 102 -0.22 -5.38 2.56
CA VAL A 102 1.03 -6.13 2.71
C VAL A 102 1.13 -7.25 1.67
N LEU A 103 0.06 -8.03 1.50
CA LEU A 103 0.00 -9.11 0.50
C LEU A 103 0.24 -8.57 -0.92
N LEU A 104 -0.49 -7.52 -1.31
CA LEU A 104 -0.33 -6.89 -2.62
C LEU A 104 1.08 -6.31 -2.82
N HIS A 105 1.67 -5.74 -1.77
CA HIS A 105 3.03 -5.23 -1.82
C HIS A 105 4.05 -6.34 -2.12
N TYR A 106 3.90 -7.54 -1.53
CA TYR A 106 4.76 -8.68 -1.86
C TYR A 106 4.57 -9.17 -3.29
N ILE A 107 3.33 -9.22 -3.79
CA ILE A 107 3.07 -9.55 -5.20
C ILE A 107 3.79 -8.56 -6.11
N MET A 108 3.70 -7.26 -5.82
CA MET A 108 4.40 -6.22 -6.58
C MET A 108 5.93 -6.37 -6.50
N ALA A 109 6.48 -6.74 -5.34
CA ALA A 109 7.92 -6.99 -5.18
C ALA A 109 8.40 -8.13 -6.09
N ILE A 110 7.65 -9.24 -6.11
CA ILE A 110 7.94 -10.38 -6.99
C ILE A 110 7.91 -9.95 -8.46
N LEU A 111 6.90 -9.18 -8.87
CA LEU A 111 6.80 -8.66 -10.23
C LEU A 111 8.00 -7.77 -10.60
N ILE A 112 8.38 -6.82 -9.73
CA ILE A 112 9.55 -5.96 -9.93
C ILE A 112 10.84 -6.80 -10.09
N ILE A 113 11.02 -7.84 -9.28
CA ILE A 113 12.17 -8.75 -9.37
C ILE A 113 12.15 -9.54 -10.68
N ILE A 114 11.00 -10.07 -11.09
CA ILE A 114 10.86 -10.76 -12.38
C ILE A 114 11.24 -9.82 -13.54
N GLN A 115 10.81 -8.55 -13.49
CA GLN A 115 11.16 -7.57 -14.49
C GLN A 115 12.66 -7.26 -14.51
N TRP A 116 13.31 -7.22 -13.34
CA TRP A 116 14.77 -7.08 -13.27
C TRP A 116 15.48 -8.23 -13.98
N ILE A 117 15.08 -9.47 -13.67
CA ILE A 117 15.65 -10.67 -14.29
C ILE A 117 15.46 -10.62 -15.81
N GLN A 118 14.26 -10.27 -16.27
CA GLN A 118 13.95 -10.18 -17.70
C GLN A 118 14.77 -9.12 -18.42
N ILE A 119 14.90 -7.91 -17.86
CA ILE A 119 15.71 -6.83 -18.45
C ILE A 119 17.19 -7.25 -18.55
N LEU A 120 17.72 -7.89 -17.50
CA LEU A 120 19.12 -8.33 -17.45
C LEU A 120 19.41 -9.48 -18.42
N LEU A 121 18.48 -10.43 -18.56
CA LEU A 121 18.65 -11.59 -19.45
C LEU A 121 18.42 -11.24 -20.93
N ALA A 122 17.50 -10.32 -21.23
CA ALA A 122 17.17 -9.98 -22.60
C ALA A 122 18.25 -9.14 -23.31
N GLY A 123 19.19 -8.55 -22.56
CA GLY A 123 20.36 -7.86 -23.14
C GLY A 123 20.00 -6.65 -24.00
N CYS A 124 18.88 -5.98 -23.73
CA CYS A 124 18.38 -4.89 -24.55
C CYS A 124 19.16 -3.60 -24.30
N SER A 125 19.93 -3.21 -25.32
CA SER A 125 20.67 -1.95 -25.39
C SER A 125 19.91 -0.85 -26.15
N ASP A 126 18.68 -1.15 -26.58
CA ASP A 126 17.83 -0.19 -27.29
C ASP A 126 17.13 0.77 -26.33
N SER A 127 16.44 1.75 -26.92
CA SER A 127 15.71 2.77 -26.16
C SER A 127 14.64 2.17 -25.25
N TYR A 128 14.02 1.05 -25.64
CA TYR A 128 13.07 0.33 -24.80
C TYR A 128 13.75 -0.23 -23.55
N GLY A 129 14.84 -0.99 -23.70
CA GLY A 129 15.57 -1.60 -22.59
C GLY A 129 16.07 -0.56 -21.59
N THR A 130 16.58 0.56 -22.08
CA THR A 130 17.04 1.68 -21.24
C THR A 130 15.89 2.31 -20.44
N ASN A 131 14.75 2.57 -21.08
CA ASN A 131 13.60 3.15 -20.39
C ASN A 131 12.92 2.15 -19.43
N ALA A 132 12.90 0.86 -19.78
CA ALA A 132 12.41 -0.20 -18.91
C ALA A 132 13.28 -0.30 -17.65
N LEU A 133 14.61 -0.20 -17.79
CA LEU A 133 15.54 -0.14 -16.67
C LEU A 133 15.28 1.08 -15.78
N ILE A 134 15.11 2.27 -16.36
CA ILE A 134 14.79 3.49 -15.62
C ILE A 134 13.48 3.34 -14.84
N LEU A 135 12.41 2.87 -15.48
CA LEU A 135 11.13 2.62 -14.81
C LEU A 135 11.30 1.64 -13.65
N ASN A 136 12.03 0.54 -13.87
CA ASN A 136 12.21 -0.48 -12.86
C ASN A 136 13.04 0.04 -11.68
N CYS A 137 14.05 0.89 -11.92
CA CYS A 137 14.77 1.62 -10.88
C CYS A 137 13.85 2.53 -10.07
N ILE A 138 12.95 3.28 -10.71
CA ILE A 138 11.96 4.14 -10.03
C ILE A 138 11.03 3.29 -9.17
N CYS A 139 10.42 2.24 -9.73
CA CYS A 139 9.56 1.30 -8.99
C CYS A 139 10.29 0.71 -7.78
N THR A 140 11.55 0.27 -7.96
CA THR A 140 12.39 -0.29 -6.89
C THR A 140 12.67 0.73 -5.79
N PHE A 141 13.06 1.95 -6.16
CA PHE A 141 13.36 3.02 -5.21
C PHE A 141 12.14 3.35 -4.35
N PHE A 142 10.98 3.58 -4.97
CA PHE A 142 9.76 3.88 -4.23
C PHE A 142 9.26 2.68 -3.44
N PHE A 143 9.43 1.45 -3.94
CA PHE A 143 9.15 0.25 -3.16
C PHE A 143 9.98 0.22 -1.87
N CYS A 144 11.30 0.40 -1.97
CA CYS A 144 12.18 0.47 -0.81
C CYS A 144 11.81 1.61 0.13
N LEU A 145 11.48 2.79 -0.41
CA LEU A 145 11.06 3.95 0.38
C LEU A 145 9.76 3.67 1.15
N ILE A 146 8.75 3.08 0.50
CA ILE A 146 7.47 2.75 1.13
C ILE A 146 7.62 1.60 2.12
N HIS A 147 8.39 0.56 1.79
CA HIS A 147 8.58 -0.61 2.64
C HIS A 147 9.45 -0.31 3.86
N CYS A 148 10.66 0.23 3.64
CA CYS A 148 11.60 0.53 4.73
C CYS A 148 11.19 1.79 5.49
N GLY A 149 10.77 2.84 4.78
CA GLY A 149 10.26 4.07 5.40
C GLY A 149 8.94 3.84 6.11
N GLY A 150 8.04 3.04 5.55
CA GLY A 150 6.79 2.63 6.20
C GLY A 150 7.02 1.79 7.46
N ALA A 151 8.00 0.88 7.46
CA ALA A 151 8.37 0.12 8.65
C ALA A 151 8.95 1.01 9.76
N TYR A 152 9.77 2.00 9.41
CA TYR A 152 10.33 2.97 10.36
C TYR A 152 9.24 3.91 10.92
N ILE A 153 8.36 4.43 10.06
CA ILE A 153 7.20 5.25 10.46
C ILE A 153 6.25 4.43 11.35
N LYS A 154 6.05 3.15 11.04
CA LYS A 154 5.31 2.23 11.91
C LYS A 154 6.00 2.07 13.28
N GLY A 155 7.32 1.91 13.32
CA GLY A 155 8.05 1.77 14.58
C GLY A 155 7.98 2.99 15.51
N ILE A 156 7.83 4.21 14.97
CA ILE A 156 7.95 5.45 15.75
C ILE A 156 6.60 6.15 15.96
N ILE A 157 5.73 6.14 14.94
CA ILE A 157 4.49 6.92 14.91
C ILE A 157 3.28 6.01 15.13
N TYR A 158 3.37 4.73 14.73
CA TYR A 158 2.30 3.76 14.91
C TYR A 158 2.39 3.11 16.29
N GLN A 159 1.80 3.78 17.27
CA GLN A 159 1.06 3.04 18.29
C GLN A 159 -0.26 2.67 17.64
N ASP A 160 -0.40 1.39 17.32
CA ASP A 160 -1.67 0.85 16.87
C ASP A 160 -2.75 1.25 17.88
N PRO A 161 -3.79 1.99 17.49
CA PRO A 161 -4.92 2.23 18.39
C PRO A 161 -5.64 0.92 18.76
N PHE A 162 -5.24 -0.21 18.15
CA PHE A 162 -5.75 -1.56 18.30
C PHE A 162 -4.70 -2.63 18.70
N LEU A 163 -3.41 -2.32 18.96
CA LEU A 163 -2.42 -3.29 19.52
C LEU A 163 -2.22 -3.10 21.01
N TYR A 164 -2.22 -4.25 21.67
CA TYR A 164 -2.32 -4.46 23.10
C TYR A 164 -1.06 -3.98 23.79
N ARG A 165 -1.22 -3.11 24.78
CA ARG A 165 -0.20 -2.91 25.81
C ARG A 165 -0.56 -3.75 27.01
N PRO A 166 0.14 -4.87 27.27
CA PRO A 166 -0.10 -5.70 28.47
C PRO A 166 0.12 -4.94 29.79
N ASP A 167 0.77 -3.78 29.71
CA ASP A 167 1.17 -2.90 30.80
C ASP A 167 0.16 -1.78 31.13
N GLU A 168 -0.94 -1.66 30.36
CA GLU A 168 -2.03 -0.72 30.66
C GLU A 168 -3.27 -1.45 31.20
N PRO A 169 -3.59 -1.35 32.51
CA PRO A 169 -4.79 -1.94 33.07
C PRO A 169 -6.05 -1.23 32.52
N GLU A 170 -6.82 -1.99 31.74
CA GLU A 170 -8.27 -1.87 31.48
C GLU A 170 -8.86 -0.54 30.95
N THR A 171 -8.06 0.49 30.70
CA THR A 171 -8.55 1.85 30.37
C THR A 171 -8.28 2.30 28.94
N SER A 172 -7.56 1.51 28.14
CA SER A 172 -7.31 1.87 26.75
C SER A 172 -8.54 1.57 25.88
N CYS A 173 -8.80 2.44 24.89
CA CYS A 173 -9.86 2.29 23.89
C CYS A 173 -9.84 0.90 23.20
N MET A 174 -8.67 0.27 23.20
CA MET A 174 -8.46 -1.10 22.76
C MET A 174 -9.19 -2.16 23.60
N GLY A 175 -9.17 -2.08 24.94
CA GLY A 175 -9.90 -3.05 25.78
C GLY A 175 -11.39 -3.08 25.45
N ILE A 176 -11.93 -1.91 25.10
CA ILE A 176 -13.33 -1.71 24.69
C ILE A 176 -13.55 -2.18 23.25
N MET A 177 -12.65 -1.87 22.31
CA MET A 177 -12.76 -2.29 20.92
C MET A 177 -12.54 -3.80 20.69
N CYS A 178 -11.64 -4.45 21.42
CA CYS A 178 -11.48 -5.91 21.36
C CYS A 178 -12.71 -6.63 21.95
N ARG A 179 -13.35 -6.10 22.99
CA ARG A 179 -14.60 -6.65 23.54
C ARG A 179 -15.83 -6.43 22.67
N LYS A 180 -15.88 -5.34 21.88
CA LYS A 180 -17.09 -4.95 21.12
C LYS A 180 -17.02 -5.17 19.60
N LEU A 181 -15.81 -5.24 19.06
CA LEU A 181 -15.50 -5.34 17.62
C LEU A 181 -14.49 -6.45 17.29
N GLY A 182 -14.14 -7.31 18.26
CA GLY A 182 -13.51 -8.61 17.99
C GLY A 182 -14.58 -9.69 17.82
N PRO A 183 -14.24 -10.89 17.31
CA PRO A 183 -15.08 -12.06 17.53
C PRO A 183 -15.32 -12.29 19.03
#